data_AF-A0A484N3V0-F1
#
_entry.id   AF-A0A484N3V0-F1
#
_cell.length_a   1.000
_cell.length_b   1.000
_cell.length_c   1.000
_cell.angle_alpha   90.00
_cell.angle_beta   90.00
_cell.angle_gamma   90.00
#
_symmetry.space_group_name_H-M   'P 1'
#
loop_
_entity.id
_entity.type
_entity.pdbx_description
1 polymer ?
#
loop_
_entity_poly.entity_id
_entity_poly.type
_entity_poly.pdbx_seq_one_letter_code
_entity_poly.pdbx_strand_id
1 'polypeptide(L)' 'MRRVPISMRIKGNLSHLFRNTIAEGGIYSINNFGVVDNKNRFRVVGDNKIMIQMNATSVVKPAPAQP' A
#
# COMPACT_ATOMS: atom_id res chain seq x y z
N MET A 1 20.08 6.23 4.39
CA MET A 1 18.60 6.30 4.35
C MET A 1 18.06 4.89 4.61
N ARG A 2 17.35 4.64 5.72
CA ARG A 2 16.79 3.30 6.03
C ARG A 2 15.38 3.18 5.44
N ARG A 3 15.11 2.13 4.67
CA ARG A 3 13.76 1.81 4.18
C ARG A 3 12.99 1.14 5.32
N VAL A 4 11.81 1.67 5.66
CA VAL A 4 10.97 1.12 6.72
C VAL A 4 9.82 0.34 6.06
N PRO A 5 9.62 -0.95 6.39
CA PRO A 5 8.50 -1.70 5.87
C PRO A 5 7.19 -1.12 6.42
N ILE A 6 6.22 -0.84 5.54
CA ILE A 6 4.89 -0.34 5.92
C ILE A 6 3.79 -1.28 5.45
N SER A 7 2.80 -1.44 6.31
CA SER A 7 1.60 -2.17 5.98
C SER A 7 0.70 -1.31 5.10
N MET A 8 0.01 -1.97 4.17
CA MET A 8 -0.99 -1.36 3.31
C MET A 8 -2.30 -2.14 3.41
N ARG A 9 -3.43 -1.43 3.27
CA ARG A 9 -4.78 -2.02 3.22
C ARG A 9 -5.60 -1.37 2.12
N ILE A 10 -6.34 -2.21 1.41
CA ILE A 10 -7.36 -1.80 0.46
C ILE A 10 -8.71 -2.14 1.09
N LYS A 11 -9.66 -1.19 1.09
CA LYS A 11 -11.03 -1.51 1.54
C LYS A 11 -11.65 -2.53 0.58
N GLY A 12 -12.42 -3.48 1.10
CA GLY A 12 -12.96 -4.59 0.30
C GLY A 12 -13.72 -4.14 -0.95
N ASN A 13 -14.51 -3.07 -0.85
CA ASN A 13 -15.25 -2.48 -1.96
C ASN A 13 -14.36 -1.87 -3.08
N LEU A 14 -13.08 -1.61 -2.80
CA LEU A 14 -12.11 -1.09 -3.76
C LEU A 14 -11.10 -2.14 -4.23
N SER A 15 -11.12 -3.34 -3.63
CA SER A 15 -10.15 -4.40 -3.93
C SER A 15 -10.14 -4.78 -5.41
N HIS A 16 -11.32 -4.82 -6.04
CA HIS A 16 -11.50 -5.13 -7.45
C HIS A 16 -10.76 -4.17 -8.39
N LEU A 17 -10.57 -2.90 -8.00
CA LEU A 17 -9.89 -1.89 -8.82
C LEU A 17 -8.38 -2.09 -8.89
N PHE A 18 -7.79 -2.71 -7.88
CA PHE A 18 -6.35 -2.82 -7.73
C PHE A 18 -5.83 -4.25 -7.87
N ARG A 19 -6.73 -5.26 -7.80
CA ARG A 19 -6.38 -6.68 -7.87
C ARG A 19 -5.65 -7.08 -9.16
N ASN A 20 -5.98 -6.44 -10.29
CA ASN A 20 -5.34 -6.72 -11.57
C ASN A 20 -4.11 -5.83 -11.83
N THR A 21 -3.87 -4.82 -10.97
CA THR A 21 -2.82 -3.82 -11.16
C THR A 21 -1.61 -4.09 -10.27
N ILE A 22 -1.84 -4.60 -9.06
CA ILE A 22 -0.79 -4.90 -8.08
C ILE A 22 -0.55 -6.41 -8.06
N ALA A 23 0.58 -6.84 -8.60
CA ALA A 23 1.08 -8.20 -8.50
C ALA A 23 2.17 -8.30 -7.43
N GLU A 24 2.30 -9.47 -6.80
CA GLU A 24 3.37 -9.73 -5.86
C GLU A 24 4.75 -9.61 -6.54
N GLY A 25 5.72 -9.03 -5.83
CA GLY A 25 7.07 -8.77 -6.37
C GLY A 25 7.18 -7.54 -7.29
N GLY A 26 6.07 -6.91 -7.67
CA GLY A 26 6.08 -5.69 -8.48
C GLY A 26 6.45 -4.43 -7.68
N ILE A 27 7.12 -3.48 -8.34
CA ILE A 27 7.41 -2.16 -7.77
C ILE A 27 6.45 -1.15 -8.36
N TYR A 28 5.73 -0.45 -7.49
CA TYR A 28 4.68 0.49 -7.88
C TYR A 28 4.83 1.83 -7.17
N SER A 29 4.48 2.89 -7.87
CA SER A 29 4.24 4.21 -7.28
C SER A 29 2.75 4.40 -7.01
N ILE A 30 2.43 4.81 -5.79
CA ILE A 30 1.05 4.98 -5.33
C ILE A 30 0.86 6.43 -4.92
N ASN A 31 -0.10 7.10 -5.56
CA ASN A 31 -0.45 8.48 -5.28
C ASN A 31 -1.86 8.57 -4.69
N ASN A 32 -2.09 9.64 -3.92
CA ASN A 32 -3.39 9.97 -3.32
C ASN A 32 -3.92 8.85 -2.40
N PHE A 33 -3.13 8.50 -1.39
CA PHE A 33 -3.47 7.51 -0.37
C PHE A 33 -3.75 8.17 0.99
N GLY A 34 -4.57 7.51 1.80
CA GLY A 34 -4.76 7.89 3.20
C GLY A 34 -3.68 7.27 4.09
N VAL A 35 -3.27 7.97 5.13
CA VAL A 35 -2.48 7.41 6.22
C VAL A 35 -3.40 7.24 7.42
N VAL A 36 -3.48 6.04 7.96
CA VAL A 36 -4.32 5.73 9.12
C VAL A 36 -3.50 5.06 10.20
N ASP A 37 -3.92 5.23 11.45
CA ASP A 37 -3.32 4.49 12.56
C ASP A 37 -3.49 2.98 12.34
N ASN A 38 -2.39 2.27 12.53
CA ASN A 38 -2.36 0.83 12.45
C ASN A 38 -2.97 0.25 13.75
N LYS A 39 -4.30 0.17 13.79
CA LYS A 39 -5.06 -0.35 14.94
C LYS A 39 -5.01 -1.88 15.08
N ASN A 40 -4.25 -2.58 14.22
CA ASN A 40 -4.34 -4.04 14.11
C ASN A 40 -3.17 -4.74 14.84
N ARG A 41 -3.50 -5.47 15.92
CA ARG A 41 -2.53 -6.20 16.78
C ARG A 41 -1.96 -7.48 16.14
N PHE A 42 -2.36 -7.82 14.90
CA PHE A 42 -2.10 -9.13 14.28
C PHE A 42 -1.16 -9.08 13.05
N ARG A 43 -0.30 -8.06 12.92
CA ARG A 43 0.60 -7.92 11.76
C ARG A 43 2.08 -8.00 12.15
N VAL A 44 2.84 -8.75 11.34
CA VAL A 44 4.26 -9.13 11.52
C VAL A 44 5.24 -7.95 11.34
N VAL A 45 4.76 -6.80 10.89
CA VAL A 45 5.60 -5.60 10.70
C VAL A 45 5.75 -4.90 12.04
N GLY A 46 6.75 -5.33 12.82
CA GLY A 46 7.08 -4.76 14.12
C GLY A 46 7.25 -3.23 14.03
N ASP A 47 6.63 -2.54 14.98
CA ASP A 47 6.72 -1.08 15.21
C ASP A 47 6.05 -0.13 14.21
N ASN A 48 5.36 -0.58 13.16
CA ASN A 48 4.72 0.38 12.26
C ASN A 48 3.35 0.87 12.77
N LYS A 49 3.36 2.00 13.48
CA LYS A 49 2.18 2.67 14.05
C LYS A 49 1.21 3.21 12.98
N ILE A 50 1.65 3.31 11.74
CA ILE A 50 0.85 3.84 10.62
C ILE A 50 0.69 2.79 9.51
N MET A 51 -0.41 2.91 8.77
CA MET A 51 -0.77 2.05 7.65
C MET A 51 -1.29 2.90 6.49
N ILE A 52 -0.93 2.50 5.27
CA ILE A 52 -1.45 3.14 4.06
C ILE A 52 -2.83 2.56 3.75
N GLN A 53 -3.82 3.42 3.53
CA GLN A 53 -5.17 3.07 3.10
C GLN A 53 -5.43 3.56 1.67
N MET A 54 -5.84 2.64 0.80
CA MET A 54 -6.28 2.99 -0.55
C MET A 54 -7.69 3.57 -0.57
N ASN A 55 -7.85 4.58 -1.41
CA ASN A 55 -9.09 5.29 -1.69
C ASN A 55 -9.50 5.05 -3.15
N ALA A 56 -10.76 5.37 -3.49
CA ALA A 56 -11.27 5.23 -4.85
C ALA A 56 -10.50 6.10 -5.86
N THR A 57 -9.93 7.20 -5.37
CA THR A 57 -9.16 8.18 -6.15
C THR A 57 -7.64 7.93 -6.08
N SER A 58 -7.20 6.84 -5.45
CA SER A 58 -5.79 6.46 -5.41
C SER A 58 -5.35 5.96 -6.78
N VAL A 59 -4.17 6.40 -7.21
CA VAL A 59 -3.60 6.04 -8.52
C VAL A 59 -2.37 5.17 -8.30
N VAL A 60 -2.35 4.00 -8.94
CA VAL A 60 -1.21 3.07 -8.92
C VAL A 60 -0.59 3.06 -10.30
N LYS A 61 0.72 3.28 -10.37
CA LYS A 61 1.48 3.17 -11.61
C LYS A 61 2.66 2.21 -11.39
N PRO A 62 3.02 1.38 -12.37
CA PRO A 62 4.28 0.66 -12.31
C PRO A 62 5.40 1.69 -12.16
N ALA A 63 6.34 1.43 -11.24
CA ALA A 63 7.54 2.24 -11.19
C ALA A 63 8.26 2.11 -12.54
N PRO A 64 8.82 3.19 -13.11
CA PRO A 64 9.70 3.04 -14.26
C PRO A 64 10.75 2.01 -13.90
N ALA A 65 10.99 1.05 -14.80
CA ALA A 65 12.03 0.04 -14.64
C ALA A 65 13.29 0.79 -14.21
N GLN A 66 13.76 0.51 -12.99
CA GLN A 66 15.02 1.08 -12.56
C GLN A 66 16.07 0.54 -13.54
N PRO A 67 16.81 1.42 -14.24
CA PRO A 67 17.87 1.00 -15.14
C PRO A 67 18.93 0.18 -14.40
#